data_AF-A0A7Z9XET5-F1
#
_entry.id   AF-A0A7Z9XET5-F1
#
_cell.length_a   1.000
_cell.length_b   1.000
_cell.length_c   1.000
_cell.angle_alpha   90.00
_cell.angle_beta   90.00
_cell.angle_gamma   90.00
#
_symmetry.space_group_name_H-M   'P 1'
#
loop_
_entity.id
_entity.type
_entity.pdbx_description
1 polymer ?
#
loop_
_entity_poly.entity_id
_entity_poly.type
_entity_poly.pdbx_seq_one_letter_code
_entity_poly.pdbx_strand_id
1 'polypeptide(L)'
;MEKNLLSRDKDTAQLIGFTLGLFLLPWLAQRLPFIAHYMDVMVFVGIYSIITIALGLVMGYAGQISLGHASFFGLGAYVSGVITTRYGLNPWLCLLIGMAVSAAIALIIGAPSLKLRGHYLAMATLAFCIIVTVVFNESIAFTGGPDGLAFIPGITVMGYPLNTVTKYYCLVWSVVLVVLLISLNL
;
A
#
# COMPACT_ATOMS: atom_id res chain seq x y z
N MET A 1 8.26 -33.64 10.90
CA MET A 1 9.09 -32.94 9.90
C MET A 1 8.51 -33.00 8.49
N GLU A 2 7.93 -34.12 8.05
CA GLU A 2 7.37 -34.29 6.68
C GLU A 2 6.14 -33.40 6.34
N LYS A 3 5.31 -33.07 7.35
CA LYS A 3 4.10 -32.25 7.16
C LYS A 3 4.38 -30.80 6.73
N ASN A 4 5.58 -30.28 7.02
CA ASN A 4 5.99 -28.91 6.67
C ASN A 4 6.51 -28.79 5.23
N LEU A 5 6.97 -29.89 4.61
CA LEU A 5 7.47 -29.88 3.24
C LEU A 5 6.32 -29.89 2.23
N LEU A 6 5.23 -30.63 2.53
CA LEU A 6 4.07 -30.75 1.66
C LEU A 6 3.13 -29.54 1.68
N SER A 7 3.04 -28.79 2.79
CA SER A 7 2.27 -27.53 2.80
C SER A 7 3.00 -26.43 2.04
N ARG A 8 4.32 -26.33 2.23
CA ARG A 8 5.16 -25.31 1.60
C ARG A 8 5.17 -25.43 0.08
N ASP A 9 5.18 -26.66 -0.45
CA ASP A 9 5.13 -26.92 -1.90
C ASP A 9 3.79 -26.48 -2.53
N LYS A 10 2.68 -26.65 -1.80
CA LYS A 10 1.33 -26.26 -2.22
C LYS A 10 1.16 -24.75 -2.22
N ASP A 11 1.72 -24.06 -1.22
CA ASP A 11 1.72 -22.60 -1.14
C ASP A 11 2.59 -21.98 -2.25
N THR A 12 3.76 -22.56 -2.54
CA THR A 12 4.59 -22.12 -3.67
C THR A 12 3.93 -22.35 -5.02
N ALA A 13 3.22 -23.47 -5.21
CA ALA A 13 2.48 -23.73 -6.45
C ALA A 13 1.31 -22.74 -6.66
N GLN A 14 0.60 -22.39 -5.58
CA GLN A 14 -0.44 -21.35 -5.61
C GLN A 14 0.16 -19.96 -5.88
N LEU A 15 1.32 -19.65 -5.31
CA LEU A 15 2.02 -18.40 -5.54
C LEU A 15 2.47 -18.24 -7.00
N ILE A 16 3.02 -19.30 -7.58
CA ILE A 16 3.45 -19.34 -8.98
C ILE A 16 2.24 -19.23 -9.91
N GLY A 17 1.15 -19.94 -9.61
CA GLY A 17 -0.11 -19.83 -10.37
C GLY A 17 -0.72 -18.43 -10.32
N PHE A 18 -0.73 -17.81 -9.14
CA PHE A 18 -1.18 -16.43 -8.96
C PHE A 18 -0.29 -15.45 -9.75
N THR A 19 1.04 -15.58 -9.62
CA THR A 19 2.01 -14.75 -10.35
C THR A 19 1.85 -14.86 -11.86
N LEU A 20 1.71 -16.08 -12.38
CA LEU A 20 1.50 -16.33 -13.81
C LEU A 20 0.17 -15.75 -14.30
N GLY A 21 -0.93 -15.98 -13.58
CA GLY A 21 -2.24 -15.41 -13.92
C GLY A 21 -2.22 -13.89 -13.95
N LEU A 22 -1.38 -13.28 -13.13
CA LEU A 22 -1.31 -11.85 -12.97
C LEU A 22 -0.45 -11.13 -14.01
N PHE A 23 0.63 -11.77 -14.47
CA PHE A 23 1.37 -11.30 -15.65
C PHE A 23 0.67 -11.64 -16.98
N LEU A 24 -0.24 -12.62 -16.99
CA LEU A 24 -1.10 -12.93 -18.15
C LEU A 24 -2.18 -11.87 -18.39
N LEU A 25 -2.72 -11.24 -17.35
CA LEU A 25 -3.74 -10.20 -17.45
C LEU A 25 -3.36 -9.00 -18.34
N PRO A 26 -2.19 -8.34 -18.19
CA PRO A 26 -1.80 -7.24 -19.06
C PRO A 26 -1.52 -7.70 -20.51
N TRP A 27 -1.07 -8.93 -20.72
CA TRP A 27 -0.90 -9.50 -22.06
C TRP A 27 -2.26 -9.74 -22.76
N LEU A 28 -3.25 -10.22 -22.01
CA LEU A 28 -4.62 -10.40 -22.50
C LEU A 28 -5.34 -9.05 -22.71
N ALA A 29 -5.04 -8.05 -21.87
CA ALA A 29 -5.58 -6.70 -21.98
C ALA A 29 -5.15 -6.00 -23.29
N GLN A 30 -3.95 -6.29 -23.81
CA GLN A 30 -3.51 -5.79 -25.11
C GLN A 30 -4.27 -6.41 -26.30
N ARG A 31 -4.90 -7.57 -26.10
CA ARG A 31 -5.66 -8.29 -27.14
C ARG A 31 -7.15 -8.02 -27.08
N LEU A 32 -7.69 -7.63 -25.92
CA LEU A 32 -9.12 -7.42 -25.71
C LEU A 32 -9.41 -6.02 -25.11
N PRO A 33 -10.02 -5.09 -25.88
CA PRO A 33 -10.23 -3.70 -25.45
C PRO A 33 -11.15 -3.55 -24.23
N PHE A 34 -12.05 -4.51 -23.97
CA PHE A 34 -12.88 -4.52 -22.77
C PHE A 34 -12.07 -4.66 -21.47
N ILE A 35 -10.96 -5.41 -21.50
CA ILE A 35 -10.11 -5.66 -20.33
C ILE A 35 -9.23 -4.44 -20.02
N ALA A 36 -8.87 -3.66 -21.03
CA ALA A 36 -8.08 -2.44 -20.86
C ALA A 36 -8.78 -1.43 -19.93
N HIS A 37 -10.11 -1.36 -19.95
CA HIS A 37 -10.88 -0.46 -19.08
C HIS A 37 -10.79 -0.82 -17.58
N TYR A 38 -10.55 -2.10 -17.26
CA TYR A 38 -10.42 -2.58 -15.88
C TYR A 38 -9.00 -2.45 -15.32
N MET A 39 -8.02 -2.01 -16.12
CA MET A 39 -6.63 -1.95 -15.66
C MET A 39 -6.43 -0.96 -14.50
N ASP A 40 -7.09 0.20 -14.53
CA ASP A 40 -7.02 1.17 -13.42
C ASP A 40 -7.57 0.60 -12.12
N VAL A 41 -8.70 -0.10 -12.20
CA VAL A 41 -9.29 -0.81 -11.05
C VAL A 41 -8.31 -1.82 -10.48
N MET A 42 -7.63 -2.57 -11.35
CA MET A 42 -6.64 -3.55 -10.90
C MET A 42 -5.39 -2.94 -10.26
N VAL A 43 -5.02 -1.70 -10.62
CA VAL A 43 -3.97 -0.96 -9.92
C VAL A 43 -4.41 -0.66 -8.48
N PHE A 44 -5.64 -0.18 -8.29
CA PHE A 44 -6.18 0.04 -6.95
C PHE A 44 -6.27 -1.25 -6.14
N VAL A 45 -6.73 -2.34 -6.76
CA VAL A 45 -6.74 -3.67 -6.11
C VAL A 45 -5.33 -4.06 -5.66
N GLY A 46 -4.31 -3.84 -6.48
CA GLY A 46 -2.91 -4.07 -6.10
C GLY A 46 -2.49 -3.25 -4.88
N ILE A 47 -2.78 -1.94 -4.86
CA ILE A 47 -2.47 -1.07 -3.72
C ILE A 47 -3.18 -1.54 -2.45
N TYR A 48 -4.49 -1.81 -2.52
CA TYR A 48 -5.25 -2.31 -1.38
C TYR A 48 -4.76 -3.70 -0.92
N SER A 49 -4.28 -4.55 -1.83
CA SER A 49 -3.70 -5.84 -1.47
C SER A 49 -2.46 -5.68 -0.57
N ILE A 50 -1.58 -4.70 -0.85
CA ILE A 50 -0.42 -4.40 0.00
C ILE A 50 -0.88 -4.01 1.41
N ILE A 51 -1.91 -3.15 1.49
CA ILE A 51 -2.49 -2.69 2.76
C ILE A 51 -3.10 -3.88 3.53
N THR A 52 -3.81 -4.78 2.83
CA THR A 52 -4.39 -5.98 3.43
C THR A 52 -3.32 -6.95 3.93
N ILE A 53 -2.22 -7.14 3.20
CA ILE A 53 -1.09 -7.97 3.65
C ILE A 53 -0.46 -7.36 4.92
N ALA A 54 -0.21 -6.05 4.92
CA ALA A 54 0.35 -5.36 6.09
C ALA A 54 -0.58 -5.45 7.31
N LEU A 55 -1.89 -5.28 7.12
CA LEU A 55 -2.89 -5.45 8.16
C LEU A 55 -2.95 -6.90 8.66
N GLY A 56 -2.90 -7.87 7.75
CA GLY A 56 -2.88 -9.31 8.05
C GLY A 56 -1.65 -9.70 8.87
N LEU A 57 -0.49 -9.10 8.59
CA LEU A 57 0.73 -9.32 9.37
C LEU A 57 0.58 -8.87 10.82
N VAL A 58 -0.01 -7.69 11.04
CA VAL A 58 -0.25 -7.17 12.39
C VAL A 58 -1.28 -8.02 13.14
N MET A 59 -2.41 -8.34 12.50
CA MET A 59 -3.46 -9.14 13.14
C MET A 59 -3.02 -10.59 13.38
N GLY A 60 -2.26 -11.17 12.45
CA GLY A 60 -1.80 -12.55 12.48
C GLY A 60 -0.65 -12.78 13.45
N TYR A 61 0.44 -12.01 13.34
CA TYR A 61 1.64 -12.22 14.17
C TYR A 61 1.56 -11.51 15.52
N ALA A 62 1.02 -10.29 15.59
CA ALA A 62 0.93 -9.56 16.86
C ALA A 62 -0.37 -9.89 17.64
N GLY A 63 -1.35 -10.53 17.01
CA GLY A 63 -2.64 -10.85 17.64
C GLY A 63 -3.47 -9.62 18.00
N GLN A 64 -3.19 -8.47 17.38
CA GLN A 64 -3.80 -7.19 17.69
C GLN A 64 -4.73 -6.71 16.59
N ILE A 65 -5.95 -6.34 16.96
CA ILE A 65 -6.92 -5.75 16.03
C ILE A 65 -6.54 -4.28 15.78
N SER A 66 -6.33 -3.93 14.52
CA SER A 66 -5.98 -2.57 14.08
C SER A 66 -7.02 -2.03 13.10
N LEU A 67 -7.79 -1.03 13.52
CA LEU A 67 -8.75 -0.31 12.67
C LEU A 67 -8.17 1.00 12.10
N GLY A 68 -6.93 1.35 12.47
CA GLY A 68 -6.28 2.61 12.09
C GLY A 68 -5.33 2.52 10.91
N HIS A 69 -5.25 1.38 10.21
CA HIS A 69 -4.23 1.13 9.20
C HIS A 69 -4.33 2.09 7.99
N ALA A 70 -5.55 2.50 7.64
CA ALA A 70 -5.82 3.47 6.59
C ALA A 70 -5.16 4.83 6.85
N SER A 71 -5.01 5.23 8.11
CA SER A 71 -4.36 6.49 8.51
C SER A 71 -2.88 6.51 8.15
N PHE A 72 -2.16 5.40 8.36
CA PHE A 72 -0.74 5.29 8.03
C PHE A 72 -0.49 5.24 6.52
N PHE A 73 -1.40 4.56 5.80
CA PHE A 73 -1.42 4.60 4.34
C PHE A 73 -1.63 6.03 3.83
N GLY A 74 -2.65 6.73 4.33
CA GLY A 74 -2.93 8.12 3.97
C GLY A 74 -1.78 9.07 4.32
N LEU A 75 -1.16 8.94 5.49
CA LEU A 75 -0.01 9.75 5.90
C LEU A 75 1.15 9.63 4.91
N GLY A 76 1.53 8.40 4.53
CA GLY A 76 2.58 8.18 3.55
C GLY A 76 2.23 8.74 2.16
N ALA A 77 0.98 8.56 1.72
CA ALA A 77 0.49 9.05 0.44
C ALA A 77 0.47 10.58 0.38
N TYR A 78 -0.06 11.25 1.41
CA TYR A 78 -0.10 12.72 1.47
C TYR A 78 1.29 13.31 1.61
N VAL A 79 2.16 12.78 2.48
CA VAL A 79 3.52 13.32 2.64
C VAL A 79 4.29 13.22 1.33
N SER A 80 4.27 12.05 0.67
CA SER A 80 4.95 11.88 -0.62
C SER A 80 4.32 12.75 -1.73
N GLY A 81 2.99 12.87 -1.76
CA GLY A 81 2.27 13.71 -2.72
C GLY A 81 2.53 15.21 -2.56
N VAL A 82 2.49 15.72 -1.32
CA VAL A 82 2.75 17.14 -1.02
C VAL A 82 4.19 17.51 -1.36
N ILE A 83 5.15 16.66 -1.01
CA ILE A 83 6.56 16.93 -1.30
C ILE A 83 6.81 16.95 -2.81
N THR A 84 6.25 15.99 -3.53
CA THR A 84 6.43 15.90 -4.99
C THR A 84 5.78 17.09 -5.71
N THR A 85 4.57 17.49 -5.30
CA THR A 85 3.83 18.59 -5.95
C THR A 85 4.42 19.96 -5.65
N ARG A 86 4.88 20.22 -4.42
CA ARG A 86 5.38 21.55 -4.02
C ARG A 86 6.86 21.77 -4.26
N TYR A 87 7.67 20.74 -4.05
CA TYR A 87 9.13 20.86 -4.13
C TYR A 87 9.70 20.26 -5.41
N GLY A 88 8.89 19.60 -6.24
CA GLY A 88 9.33 19.02 -7.50
C GLY A 88 10.43 17.95 -7.35
N LEU A 89 10.59 17.39 -6.16
CA LEU A 89 11.60 16.38 -5.87
C LEU A 89 11.29 15.07 -6.61
N ASN A 90 12.32 14.26 -6.82
CA ASN A 90 12.17 12.97 -7.49
C ASN A 90 11.12 12.11 -6.76
N PRO A 91 10.07 11.61 -7.46
CA PRO A 91 8.99 10.83 -6.85
C PRO A 91 9.47 9.62 -6.03
N TRP A 92 10.57 8.98 -6.43
CA TRP A 92 11.15 7.86 -5.69
C TRP A 92 11.67 8.26 -4.32
N LEU A 93 12.35 9.41 -4.25
CA LEU A 93 12.84 9.94 -2.99
C LEU A 93 11.67 10.40 -2.11
N CYS A 94 10.66 11.02 -2.71
CA CYS A 94 9.43 11.41 -2.00
C CYS A 94 8.69 10.21 -1.40
N LEU A 95 8.63 9.08 -2.10
CA LEU A 95 8.07 7.83 -1.59
C LEU A 95 8.83 7.34 -0.36
N LEU A 96 10.18 7.31 -0.42
CA LEU A 96 11.00 6.91 0.72
C LEU A 96 10.85 7.84 1.92
N ILE A 97 10.78 9.15 1.68
CA ILE A 97 10.52 10.14 2.74
C ILE A 97 9.13 9.92 3.34
N GLY A 98 8.11 9.70 2.50
CA GLY A 98 6.75 9.39 2.96
C GLY A 98 6.70 8.13 3.83
N MET A 99 7.41 7.07 3.43
CA MET A 99 7.55 5.85 4.22
C MET A 99 8.27 6.12 5.56
N ALA A 100 9.36 6.86 5.55
CA ALA A 100 10.12 7.19 6.76
C ALA A 100 9.30 8.03 7.75
N VAL A 101 8.56 9.03 7.25
CA VAL A 101 7.68 9.87 8.07
C VAL A 101 6.52 9.05 8.64
N SER A 102 5.87 8.22 7.82
CA SER A 102 4.78 7.35 8.29
C SER A 102 5.29 6.36 9.35
N ALA A 103 6.47 5.77 9.16
CA ALA A 103 7.11 4.90 10.15
C ALA A 103 7.45 5.62 11.45
N ALA A 104 7.98 6.85 11.38
CA ALA A 104 8.27 7.66 12.57
C ALA A 104 6.98 7.97 13.37
N ILE A 105 5.91 8.35 12.68
CA ILE A 105 4.61 8.60 13.31
C ILE A 105 4.03 7.31 13.90
N ALA A 106 4.14 6.19 13.18
CA ALA A 106 3.72 4.88 13.66
C ALA A 106 4.49 4.45 14.92
N LEU A 107 5.77 4.78 15.06
CA LEU A 107 6.53 4.52 16.29
C LEU A 107 6.05 5.38 17.45
N ILE A 108 5.84 6.68 17.22
CA ILE A 108 5.41 7.63 18.25
C ILE A 108 4.02 7.27 18.79
N ILE A 109 3.09 6.90 17.90
CA ILE A 109 1.70 6.61 18.24
C ILE A 109 1.53 5.13 18.63
N GLY A 110 2.26 4.23 17.99
CA GLY A 110 2.23 2.80 18.26
C GLY A 110 2.74 2.47 19.66
N ALA A 111 3.82 3.13 20.13
CA ALA A 111 4.38 2.88 21.46
C ALA A 111 3.38 3.01 22.62
N PRO A 112 2.55 4.08 22.73
CA PRO A 112 1.50 4.16 23.74
C PRO A 112 0.31 3.24 23.42
N SER A 113 -0.07 3.06 22.15
CA SER A 113 -1.18 2.18 21.78
C SER A 113 -0.93 0.72 22.18
N LEU A 114 0.29 0.22 22.01
CA LEU A 114 0.68 -1.16 22.37
C LEU A 114 0.53 -1.48 23.87
N LYS A 115 0.44 -0.47 24.74
CA LYS A 115 0.19 -0.67 26.18
C LYS A 115 -1.28 -1.02 26.47
N LEU A 116 -2.19 -0.75 25.53
CA LEU A 116 -3.60 -1.08 25.65
C LEU A 116 -3.85 -2.55 25.29
N ARG A 117 -4.89 -3.15 25.88
CA ARG A 117 -5.24 -4.56 25.65
C ARG A 117 -6.65 -4.71 25.08
N GLY A 118 -6.79 -5.69 24.18
CA GLY A 118 -8.08 -6.11 23.64
C GLY A 118 -8.87 -4.96 22.99
N HIS A 119 -10.10 -4.75 23.45
CA HIS A 119 -11.03 -3.77 22.87
C HIS A 119 -10.55 -2.31 22.98
N TYR A 120 -9.77 -1.98 24.02
CA TYR A 120 -9.24 -0.63 24.17
C TYR A 120 -8.24 -0.27 23.07
N LEU A 121 -7.44 -1.25 22.60
CA LEU A 121 -6.53 -1.03 21.48
C LEU A 121 -7.31 -0.78 20.19
N ALA A 122 -8.32 -1.59 19.90
CA ALA A 122 -9.16 -1.41 18.72
C ALA A 122 -9.83 -0.02 18.71
N MET A 123 -10.41 0.40 19.83
CA MET A 123 -11.00 1.72 19.99
C MET A 123 -9.98 2.86 19.79
N ALA A 124 -8.77 2.71 20.34
CA ALA A 124 -7.71 3.70 20.16
C ALA A 124 -7.29 3.83 18.68
N THR A 125 -7.16 2.71 17.97
CA THR A 125 -6.80 2.75 16.53
C THR A 125 -7.91 3.34 15.66
N LEU A 126 -9.18 3.13 16.02
CA LEU A 126 -10.32 3.75 15.34
C LEU A 126 -10.37 5.25 15.61
N ALA A 127 -10.19 5.68 16.87
CA ALA A 127 -10.10 7.10 17.22
C ALA A 127 -8.95 7.79 16.47
N PHE A 128 -7.79 7.14 16.39
CA PHE A 128 -6.66 7.63 15.59
C PHE A 128 -7.03 7.80 14.12
N CYS A 129 -7.73 6.83 13.52
CA CYS A 129 -8.19 6.93 12.14
C CYS A 129 -9.10 8.14 11.90
N ILE A 130 -10.03 8.39 12.81
CA ILE A 130 -10.94 9.52 12.73
C ILE A 130 -10.17 10.83 12.86
N ILE A 131 -9.27 10.95 13.83
CA ILE A 131 -8.45 12.15 14.03
C ILE A 131 -7.65 12.47 12.76
N VAL A 132 -6.95 11.48 12.19
CA VAL A 132 -6.16 11.69 10.96
C VAL A 132 -7.06 12.08 9.78
N THR A 133 -8.24 11.48 9.67
CA THR A 133 -9.21 11.83 8.62
C THR A 133 -9.68 13.28 8.76
N VAL A 134 -9.98 13.73 9.98
CA VAL A 134 -10.36 15.13 10.24
C VAL A 134 -9.19 16.06 9.90
N VAL A 135 -7.97 15.73 10.34
CA VAL A 135 -6.77 16.50 10.03
C VAL A 135 -6.59 16.66 8.52
N PHE A 136 -6.74 15.60 7.73
CA PHE A 136 -6.61 15.68 6.27
C PHE A 136 -7.68 16.55 5.61
N ASN A 137 -8.90 16.58 6.15
CA ASN A 137 -9.97 17.43 5.60
C ASN A 137 -9.79 18.91 5.98
N GLU A 138 -9.36 19.19 7.23
CA GLU A 138 -9.17 20.55 7.72
C GLU A 138 -7.86 21.19 7.23
N SER A 139 -6.83 20.40 6.95
CA SER A 139 -5.53 20.90 6.50
C SER A 139 -5.51 21.29 5.01
N ILE A 140 -6.50 22.06 4.56
CA ILE A 140 -6.71 22.45 3.15
C ILE A 140 -5.42 22.99 2.52
N ALA A 141 -4.68 23.80 3.29
CA ALA A 141 -3.43 24.42 2.85
C ALA A 141 -2.31 23.42 2.51
N PHE A 142 -2.38 22.16 2.95
CA PHE A 142 -1.37 21.13 2.68
C PHE A 142 -1.94 19.95 1.87
N THR A 143 -3.09 19.43 2.25
CA THR A 143 -3.69 18.22 1.65
C THR A 143 -4.64 18.51 0.49
N GLY A 144 -5.08 19.76 0.33
CA GLY A 144 -6.18 20.12 -0.56
C GLY A 144 -7.56 19.85 0.04
N GLY A 145 -7.64 19.41 1.30
CA GLY A 145 -8.90 19.15 1.98
C GLY A 145 -9.71 18.03 1.31
N PRO A 146 -11.03 18.19 1.15
CA PRO A 146 -11.89 17.18 0.50
C PRO A 146 -11.55 16.93 -0.98
N ASP A 147 -10.98 17.92 -1.67
CA ASP A 147 -10.64 17.82 -3.10
C ASP A 147 -9.35 17.01 -3.35
N GLY A 148 -8.52 16.86 -2.32
CA GLY A 148 -7.25 16.14 -2.38
C GLY A 148 -6.17 16.85 -3.19
N LEU A 149 -5.13 16.10 -3.60
CA LEU A 149 -3.99 16.62 -4.35
C LEU A 149 -4.13 16.33 -5.84
N ALA A 150 -4.02 17.38 -6.66
CA ALA A 150 -4.00 17.29 -8.12
C ALA A 150 -2.58 17.51 -8.68
N PHE A 151 -2.39 17.13 -9.95
CA PHE A 151 -1.16 17.37 -10.72
C PHE A 151 0.12 16.75 -10.14
N ILE A 152 0.03 15.56 -9.55
CA ILE A 152 1.22 14.81 -9.11
C ILE A 152 2.00 14.35 -10.34
N PRO A 153 3.28 14.75 -10.49
CA PRO A 153 4.12 14.31 -11.60
C PRO A 153 4.21 12.78 -11.67
N GLY A 154 4.14 12.24 -12.89
CA GLY A 154 4.28 10.81 -13.13
C GLY A 154 5.66 10.28 -12.71
N ILE A 155 5.69 9.03 -12.24
CA ILE A 155 6.94 8.38 -11.81
C ILE A 155 7.77 8.02 -13.04
N THR A 156 9.07 8.29 -13.00
CA THR A 156 10.04 7.88 -14.03
C THR A 156 10.92 6.76 -13.48
N VAL A 157 11.01 5.62 -14.17
CA VAL A 157 11.90 4.51 -13.77
C VAL A 157 13.16 4.60 -14.63
N MET A 158 14.31 4.88 -14.02
CA MET A 158 15.62 4.90 -14.71
C MET A 158 15.60 5.71 -16.03
N GLY A 159 14.93 6.87 -16.05
CA GLY A 159 14.82 7.74 -17.23
C GLY A 159 13.64 7.44 -18.17
N TYR A 160 12.91 6.34 -17.98
CA TYR A 160 11.70 6.04 -18.75
C TYR A 160 10.44 6.53 -18.02
N PRO A 161 9.63 7.39 -18.64
CA PRO A 161 8.39 7.85 -18.02
C PRO A 161 7.32 6.73 -18.02
N LEU A 162 6.76 6.46 -16.84
CA LEU A 162 5.62 5.55 -16.67
C LEU A 162 4.35 6.32 -17.02
N ASN A 163 4.11 6.55 -18.31
CA ASN A 163 2.95 7.32 -18.79
C ASN A 163 1.75 6.45 -19.18
N THR A 164 1.83 5.14 -18.97
CA THR A 164 0.79 4.18 -19.39
C THR A 164 0.30 3.38 -18.19
N VAL A 165 -1.02 3.21 -18.08
CA VAL A 165 -1.68 2.43 -17.02
C VAL A 165 -1.07 1.03 -16.90
N THR A 166 -0.77 0.37 -18.02
CA THR A 166 -0.10 -0.93 -18.07
C THR A 166 1.25 -0.95 -17.34
N LYS A 167 2.01 0.15 -17.40
CA LYS A 167 3.31 0.25 -16.73
C LYS A 167 3.13 0.43 -15.21
N TYR A 168 2.17 1.25 -14.78
CA TYR A 168 1.81 1.36 -13.36
C TYR A 168 1.28 0.05 -12.79
N TYR A 169 0.45 -0.67 -13.55
CA TYR A 169 0.00 -2.00 -13.20
C TYR A 169 1.17 -2.94 -12.95
N CYS A 170 2.11 -3.04 -13.89
CA CYS A 170 3.27 -3.90 -13.75
C CYS A 170 4.12 -3.52 -12.53
N LEU A 171 4.29 -2.22 -12.28
CA LEU A 171 5.02 -1.72 -11.11
C LEU A 171 4.33 -2.15 -9.80
N VAL A 172 3.06 -1.80 -9.62
CA VAL A 172 2.33 -2.09 -8.37
C VAL A 172 2.28 -3.58 -8.10
N TRP A 173 1.99 -4.40 -9.11
CA TRP A 173 1.93 -5.84 -8.92
C TRP A 173 3.28 -6.50 -8.70
N SER A 174 4.37 -5.97 -9.28
CA SER A 174 5.71 -6.41 -8.92
C SER A 174 6.01 -6.14 -7.43
N VAL A 175 5.58 -4.98 -6.91
CA VAL A 175 5.73 -4.65 -5.49
C VAL A 175 4.86 -5.56 -4.62
N VAL A 176 3.60 -5.82 -5.01
CA VAL A 176 2.72 -6.77 -4.30
C VAL A 176 3.39 -8.13 -4.19
N LEU A 177 3.95 -8.66 -5.28
CA LEU A 177 4.63 -9.96 -5.27
C LEU A 177 5.84 -9.97 -4.34
N VAL A 178 6.66 -8.92 -4.36
CA VAL A 178 7.79 -8.78 -3.44
C VAL A 178 7.31 -8.77 -1.99
N VAL A 179 6.28 -7.98 -1.67
CA VAL A 179 5.71 -7.89 -0.31
C VAL A 179 5.13 -9.25 0.11
N LEU A 180 4.44 -9.93 -0.78
CA LEU A 180 3.86 -11.25 -0.52
C LEU A 180 4.95 -12.30 -0.26
N LEU A 181 6.02 -12.31 -1.07
CA LEU A 181 7.17 -13.20 -0.87
C LEU A 181 7.86 -12.96 0.47
N ILE A 182 8.05 -11.71 0.86
CA ILE A 182 8.61 -11.35 2.16
C ILE A 182 7.69 -11.82 3.28
N SER A 183 6.38 -11.58 3.15
CA SER A 183 5.38 -11.98 4.15
C SER A 183 5.30 -13.49 4.35
N LEU A 184 5.55 -14.28 3.30
CA LEU A 184 5.57 -15.75 3.38
C LEU A 184 6.85 -16.31 4.02
N ASN A 185 7.89 -15.49 4.11
CA ASN A 185 9.18 -15.88 4.68
C ASN A 185 9.35 -15.41 6.15
N LEU A 186 8.34 -14.75 6.74
CA LEU A 186 8.30 -14.36 8.15
C LEU A 186 7.74 -15.49 9.02
#